data_AF-A0A381SM53-F1
#
_entry.id   AF-A0A381SM53-F1
#
_cell.length_a   1.000
_cell.length_b   1.000
_cell.length_c   1.000
_cell.angle_alpha   90.00
_cell.angle_beta   90.00
_cell.angle_gamma   90.00
#
_symmetry.space_group_name_H-M   'P 1'
#
loop_
_entity.id
_entity.type
_entity.pdbx_description
1 polymer ?
#
loop_
_entity_poly.entity_id
_entity_poly.type
_entity_poly.pdbx_seq_one_letter_code
_entity_poly.pdbx_strand_id
1 'polypeptide(L)'
;MNRYEFENLISDYLDGSIPFKKRTEFEEYMKDDPDAESLVRNIKTTISEMNNLQKVKAADNFNEKLLSRVENEGIVGGPNNTILGFTPFYASILSCLCVAFFVVASQLINVSQDSSFEIKTNQYTAELEQNNPSYSKNVDLEKKLIVDSNIDSLQDKTEKEKPNNSNKIKFVNY
;
A
#
# COMPACT_ATOMS: atom_id res chain seq x y z
N MET A 1 -34.05 24.60 4.63
CA MET A 1 -33.14 23.43 4.58
C MET A 1 -33.86 22.20 4.05
N ASN A 2 -33.15 21.26 3.41
CA ASN A 2 -33.69 19.95 3.03
C ASN A 2 -33.34 18.87 4.08
N ARG A 3 -34.04 17.73 4.06
CA ARG A 3 -33.85 16.64 5.04
C ARG A 3 -32.40 16.16 5.19
N TYR A 4 -31.66 16.01 4.10
CA TYR A 4 -30.27 15.51 4.18
C TYR A 4 -29.32 16.53 4.79
N GLU A 5 -29.50 17.80 4.45
CA GLU A 5 -28.74 18.89 5.05
C GLU A 5 -29.07 19.02 6.55
N PHE A 6 -30.33 18.81 6.93
CA PHE A 6 -30.75 18.73 8.33
C PHE A 6 -30.03 17.60 9.06
N GLU A 7 -30.14 16.37 8.56
CA GLU A 7 -29.56 15.18 9.20
C GLU A 7 -28.04 15.31 9.36
N ASN A 8 -27.33 15.88 8.36
CA ASN A 8 -25.89 16.12 8.45
C ASN A 8 -25.51 17.13 9.54
N LEU A 9 -26.38 18.10 9.86
CA LEU A 9 -26.13 19.14 10.85
C LEU A 9 -26.53 18.74 12.27
N ILE A 10 -27.16 17.57 12.48
CA ILE A 10 -27.63 17.16 13.82
C ILE A 10 -26.47 17.07 14.81
N SER A 11 -25.36 16.43 14.43
CA SER A 11 -24.18 16.32 15.30
C SER A 11 -23.64 17.70 15.66
N ASP A 12 -23.47 18.57 14.66
CA ASP A 12 -22.97 19.93 14.88
C ASP A 12 -23.91 20.79 15.73
N TYR A 13 -25.22 20.57 15.61
CA TYR A 13 -26.22 21.23 16.44
C TYR A 13 -26.13 20.77 17.90
N LEU A 14 -26.07 19.46 18.13
CA LEU A 14 -25.99 18.87 19.47
C LEU A 14 -24.67 19.19 20.19
N ASP A 15 -23.56 19.25 19.45
CA ASP A 15 -22.24 19.62 19.96
C ASP A 15 -22.04 21.15 20.08
N GLY A 16 -22.98 21.94 19.55
CA GLY A 16 -22.96 23.41 19.60
C GLY A 16 -21.98 24.06 18.62
N SER A 17 -21.43 23.31 17.66
CA SER A 17 -20.51 23.78 16.61
C SER A 17 -21.21 24.43 15.40
N ILE A 18 -22.53 24.32 15.29
CA ILE A 18 -23.29 24.90 14.17
C ILE A 18 -23.18 26.45 14.10
N PRO A 19 -22.90 27.04 12.92
CA PRO A 19 -22.89 28.50 12.75
C PRO A 19 -24.26 29.13 13.03
N PHE A 20 -24.30 30.33 13.63
CA PHE A 20 -25.54 31.01 14.02
C PHE A 20 -26.59 31.11 12.90
N LYS A 21 -26.16 31.49 11.69
CA LYS A 21 -27.05 31.60 10.52
C LYS A 21 -27.74 30.28 10.18
N LYS A 22 -27.04 29.16 10.32
CA LYS A 22 -27.56 27.81 10.05
C LYS A 22 -28.38 27.25 11.20
N ARG A 23 -28.11 27.67 12.43
CA ARG A 23 -28.92 27.29 13.60
C ARG A 23 -30.37 27.72 13.45
N THR A 24 -30.63 28.95 13.03
CA THR A 24 -32.01 29.43 12.82
C THR A 24 -32.74 28.60 11.76
N GLU A 25 -32.09 28.30 10.63
CA GLU A 25 -32.65 27.47 9.57
C GLU A 25 -32.92 26.03 10.05
N PHE A 26 -32.07 25.51 10.93
CA PHE A 26 -32.20 24.18 11.55
C PHE A 26 -33.36 24.10 12.54
N GLU A 27 -33.50 25.10 13.42
CA GLU A 27 -34.58 25.17 14.40
C GLU A 27 -35.94 25.43 13.74
N GLU A 28 -35.98 26.21 12.65
CA GLU A 28 -37.18 26.41 11.85
C GLU A 28 -37.62 25.09 11.18
N TYR A 29 -36.69 24.35 10.59
CA TYR A 29 -36.97 23.03 10.01
C TYR A 29 -37.52 22.03 11.07
N MET A 30 -36.97 22.02 12.29
CA MET A 30 -37.50 21.19 13.38
C MET A 30 -38.92 21.58 13.79
N LYS A 31 -39.26 22.86 13.70
CA LYS A 31 -40.59 23.35 14.09
C LYS A 31 -41.66 22.96 13.07
N ASP A 32 -41.27 22.93 11.79
CA ASP A 32 -42.17 22.62 10.68
C ASP A 32 -42.38 21.11 10.49
N ASP A 33 -41.40 20.29 10.89
CA ASP A 33 -41.42 18.83 10.75
C ASP A 33 -41.32 18.11 12.12
N PRO A 34 -42.44 17.54 12.64
CA PRO A 34 -42.44 16.78 13.88
C PRO A 34 -41.52 15.56 13.90
N ASP A 35 -41.26 14.94 12.73
CA ASP A 35 -40.36 13.79 12.64
C ASP A 35 -38.90 14.23 12.84
N ALA A 36 -38.54 15.41 12.33
CA ALA A 36 -37.24 16.03 12.53
C ALA A 36 -36.98 16.36 14.01
N GLU A 37 -37.99 16.90 14.71
CA GLU A 37 -37.91 17.14 16.15
C GLU A 37 -37.73 15.85 16.94
N SER A 38 -38.52 14.83 16.62
CA SER A 38 -38.43 13.52 17.27
C SER A 38 -37.05 12.88 17.07
N LEU A 39 -36.47 12.99 15.87
CA LEU A 39 -35.13 12.48 15.57
C LEU A 39 -34.07 13.10 16.47
N VAL A 40 -34.02 14.43 16.56
CA VAL A 40 -33.04 15.15 17.38
C VAL A 40 -33.22 14.81 18.86
N ARG A 41 -34.48 14.74 19.33
CA ARG A 41 -34.79 14.34 20.71
C ARG A 41 -34.33 12.91 21.03
N ASN A 42 -34.54 11.97 20.11
CA ASN A 42 -34.13 10.58 20.28
C ASN A 42 -32.60 10.47 20.37
N ILE A 43 -31.87 11.14 19.46
CA ILE A 43 -30.40 11.17 19.48
C ILE A 43 -29.90 11.79 20.80
N LYS A 44 -30.49 12.90 21.24
CA LYS A 44 -30.14 13.52 22.52
C LYS A 44 -30.39 12.59 23.71
N THR A 45 -31.47 11.82 23.67
CA THR A 45 -31.81 10.83 24.70
C THR A 45 -30.78 9.70 24.72
N THR A 46 -30.43 9.14 23.55
CA THR A 46 -29.40 8.11 23.41
C THR A 46 -28.04 8.58 23.96
N ILE A 47 -27.61 9.80 23.63
CA ILE A 47 -26.37 10.39 24.17
C ILE A 47 -26.45 10.49 25.70
N SER A 48 -27.58 10.94 26.23
CA SER A 48 -27.80 11.01 27.68
C SER A 48 -27.73 9.63 28.33
N GLU A 49 -28.39 8.61 27.76
CA GLU A 49 -28.34 7.24 28.24
C GLU A 49 -26.91 6.69 28.23
N MET A 50 -26.19 6.87 27.12
CA MET A 50 -24.79 6.46 26.97
C MET A 50 -23.88 7.11 28.02
N ASN A 51 -24.07 8.40 28.30
CA ASN A 51 -23.30 9.13 29.30
C ASN A 51 -23.63 8.70 30.74
N ASN A 52 -24.84 8.18 30.97
CA ASN A 52 -25.29 7.69 32.27
C ASN A 52 -25.03 6.19 32.48
N LEU A 53 -24.42 5.50 31.50
CA LEU A 53 -24.05 4.10 31.67
C LEU A 53 -23.09 3.94 32.85
N GLN A 54 -23.27 2.85 33.60
CA GLN A 54 -22.40 2.52 34.70
C GLN A 54 -20.97 2.35 34.19
N LYS A 55 -20.04 3.15 34.74
CA LYS A 55 -18.62 2.99 34.46
C LYS A 55 -18.15 1.67 35.05
N VAL A 56 -17.71 0.76 34.19
CA VAL A 56 -17.12 -0.52 34.60
C VAL A 56 -15.60 -0.39 34.56
N LYS A 57 -14.93 -0.76 35.66
CA LYS A 57 -13.47 -0.85 35.70
C LYS A 57 -13.06 -2.25 35.22
N ALA A 58 -12.01 -2.32 34.40
CA ALA A 58 -11.36 -3.60 34.14
C ALA A 58 -10.74 -4.15 35.43
N ALA A 59 -10.45 -5.46 35.46
CA ALA A 59 -9.70 -6.05 36.57
C ALA A 59 -8.32 -5.38 36.68
N ASP A 60 -7.79 -5.23 37.90
CA ASP A 60 -6.51 -4.54 38.14
C ASP A 60 -5.35 -5.20 37.38
N ASN A 61 -5.43 -6.51 37.14
CA ASN A 61 -4.44 -7.29 36.37
C ASN A 61 -4.78 -7.46 34.88
N PHE A 62 -5.73 -6.69 34.34
CA PHE A 62 -6.14 -6.80 32.93
C PHE A 62 -4.95 -6.60 31.99
N ASN A 63 -4.14 -5.55 32.21
CA ASN A 63 -3.00 -5.23 31.36
C ASN A 63 -1.91 -6.31 31.43
N GLU A 64 -1.63 -6.84 32.62
CA GLU A 64 -0.66 -7.94 32.81
C GLU A 64 -1.11 -9.20 32.06
N LYS A 65 -2.39 -9.56 32.18
CA LYS A 65 -2.97 -10.71 31.47
C LYS A 65 -3.00 -10.49 29.96
N LEU A 66 -3.30 -9.27 29.52
CA LEU A 66 -3.28 -8.92 28.10
C LEU A 66 -1.87 -9.02 27.53
N LEU A 67 -0.87 -8.44 28.21
CA LEU A 67 0.53 -8.52 27.81
C LEU A 67 1.01 -9.97 27.76
N SER A 68 0.75 -10.74 28.82
CA SER A 68 1.09 -12.16 28.85
C SER A 68 0.42 -12.94 27.72
N ARG A 69 -0.84 -12.61 27.38
CA ARG A 69 -1.51 -13.22 26.23
C ARG A 69 -0.86 -12.83 24.90
N VAL A 70 -0.51 -11.55 24.70
CA VAL A 70 0.16 -11.09 23.48
C VAL A 70 1.54 -11.72 23.31
N GLU A 71 2.29 -11.89 24.39
CA GLU A 71 3.59 -12.55 24.38
C GLU A 71 3.47 -14.06 24.09
N ASN A 72 2.49 -14.72 24.71
CA ASN A 72 2.30 -16.17 24.58
C ASN A 72 1.61 -16.58 23.27
N GLU A 73 0.66 -15.78 22.80
CA GLU A 73 -0.07 -15.99 21.54
C GLU A 73 0.58 -15.23 20.37
N GLY A 74 1.82 -14.76 20.57
CA GLY A 74 2.61 -13.98 19.62
C GLY A 74 2.31 -14.37 18.19
N ILE A 75 1.70 -13.43 17.45
CA ILE A 75 1.35 -13.56 16.04
C ILE A 75 2.60 -14.07 15.30
N VAL A 76 2.58 -15.36 14.95
CA VAL A 76 3.47 -16.04 13.99
C VAL A 76 4.93 -15.57 14.06
N GLY A 77 5.70 -16.11 14.99
CA GLY A 77 7.13 -15.82 15.06
C GLY A 77 7.89 -16.73 16.01
N GLY A 78 7.73 -18.05 15.87
CA GLY A 78 8.74 -18.98 16.42
C GLY A 78 10.13 -18.57 15.94
N PRO A 79 11.22 -18.89 16.69
CA PRO A 79 12.55 -18.35 16.42
C PRO A 79 12.88 -18.51 14.95
N ASN A 80 12.87 -17.38 14.24
CA ASN A 80 13.15 -17.29 12.82
C ASN A 80 14.67 -17.42 12.68
N ASN A 81 15.16 -18.66 12.79
CA ASN A 81 16.52 -19.07 12.48
C ASN A 81 16.82 -18.96 10.96
N THR A 82 16.26 -17.95 10.31
CA THR A 82 16.47 -17.61 8.91
C THR A 82 17.75 -16.79 8.76
N ILE A 83 18.61 -17.22 7.86
CA ILE A 83 19.82 -16.49 7.44
C ILE A 83 19.48 -15.80 6.12
N LEU A 84 19.60 -14.47 6.06
CA LEU A 84 19.23 -13.65 4.89
C LEU A 84 17.78 -13.85 4.39
N GLY A 85 16.85 -14.16 5.31
CA GLY A 85 15.45 -14.40 4.96
C GLY A 85 15.15 -15.80 4.39
N PHE A 86 16.14 -16.69 4.33
CA PHE A 86 15.97 -18.10 3.95
C PHE A 86 16.09 -19.01 5.17
N THR A 87 15.36 -20.12 5.22
CA THR A 87 15.64 -21.17 6.21
C THR A 87 17.03 -21.78 5.96
N PRO A 88 17.72 -22.30 6.99
CA PRO A 88 19.12 -22.75 6.88
C PRO A 88 19.36 -23.76 5.74
N PHE A 89 18.37 -24.59 5.43
CA PHE A 89 18.41 -25.54 4.32
C PHE A 89 18.40 -24.86 2.94
N TYR A 90 17.56 -23.84 2.71
CA TYR A 90 17.56 -23.12 1.44
C TYR A 90 18.77 -22.18 1.31
N ALA A 91 19.23 -21.60 2.42
CA ALA A 91 20.47 -20.81 2.43
C ALA A 91 21.69 -21.65 2.00
N SER A 92 21.77 -22.93 2.41
CA SER A 92 22.87 -23.81 2.01
C SER A 92 22.83 -24.17 0.52
N ILE A 93 21.64 -24.44 -0.02
CA ILE A 93 21.45 -24.71 -1.45
C ILE A 93 21.85 -23.47 -2.28
N LEU A 94 21.39 -22.27 -1.89
CA LEU A 94 21.75 -21.02 -2.57
C LEU A 94 23.26 -20.77 -2.52
N SER A 95 23.89 -20.95 -1.35
CA SER A 95 25.34 -20.80 -1.20
C SER A 95 26.11 -21.78 -2.09
N CYS A 96 25.67 -23.04 -2.16
CA CYS A 96 26.27 -24.05 -3.04
C CYS A 96 26.15 -23.63 -4.51
N LEU A 97 24.99 -23.14 -4.92
CA LEU A 97 24.75 -22.65 -6.28
C LEU A 97 25.64 -21.45 -6.63
N CYS A 98 25.80 -20.48 -5.71
CA CYS A 98 26.71 -19.34 -5.91
C CYS A 98 28.17 -19.79 -6.13
N VAL A 99 28.64 -20.77 -5.34
CA VAL A 99 30.00 -21.33 -5.51
C VAL A 99 30.13 -22.04 -6.86
N ALA A 100 29.14 -22.84 -7.26
CA ALA A 100 29.14 -23.50 -8.57
C ALA A 100 29.18 -22.49 -9.74
N PHE A 101 28.39 -21.42 -9.67
CA PHE A 101 28.44 -20.34 -10.65
C PHE A 101 29.81 -19.67 -10.70
N PHE A 102 30.44 -19.42 -9.55
CA PHE A 102 31.77 -18.83 -9.50
C PHE A 102 32.83 -19.71 -10.17
N VAL A 103 32.76 -21.03 -9.96
CA VAL A 103 33.65 -22.00 -10.61
C VAL A 103 33.47 -22.00 -12.12
N VAL A 104 32.23 -22.06 -12.61
CA VAL A 104 31.94 -22.03 -14.05
C VAL A 104 32.38 -20.70 -14.68
N ALA A 105 32.08 -19.57 -14.03
CA ALA A 105 32.52 -18.26 -14.49
C ALA A 105 34.05 -18.14 -14.54
N SER A 106 34.75 -18.71 -13.57
CA SER A 106 36.22 -18.77 -13.55
C SER A 106 36.76 -19.65 -14.67
N GLN A 107 36.11 -20.75 -15.02
CA GLN A 107 36.52 -21.57 -16.16
C GLN A 107 36.29 -20.83 -17.49
N LEU A 108 35.17 -20.12 -17.63
CA LEU A 108 34.85 -19.35 -18.83
C LEU A 108 35.83 -18.19 -19.07
N ILE A 109 36.22 -17.48 -18.00
CA ILE A 109 37.20 -16.39 -18.09
C ILE A 109 38.61 -16.92 -18.40
N ASN A 110 39.01 -18.05 -17.82
CA ASN A 110 40.36 -18.62 -18.03
C ASN A 110 40.51 -19.33 -19.39
N VAL A 111 39.44 -19.93 -19.92
CA VAL A 111 39.43 -20.48 -21.31
C VAL A 111 39.70 -19.40 -22.35
N SER A 112 39.30 -18.15 -22.07
CA SER A 112 39.54 -17.00 -22.96
C SER A 112 41.02 -16.58 -22.99
N GLN A 113 41.85 -17.05 -22.07
CA GLN A 113 43.24 -16.62 -21.92
C GLN A 113 44.26 -17.58 -22.54
N ASP A 114 43.87 -18.82 -22.86
CA ASP A 114 44.70 -19.83 -23.54
C ASP A 114 44.30 -20.14 -25.00
N SER A 115 43.33 -19.42 -25.56
CA SER A 115 43.03 -19.48 -26.99
C SER A 115 43.77 -18.37 -27.74
N SER A 116 45.00 -18.65 -28.19
CA SER A 116 45.56 -18.02 -29.37
C SER A 116 44.72 -18.42 -30.59
N PHE A 117 43.59 -17.76 -30.78
CA PHE A 117 42.77 -17.91 -31.99
C PHE A 117 43.46 -17.11 -33.10
N GLU A 118 44.30 -17.77 -33.90
CA GLU A 118 44.81 -17.22 -35.15
C GLU A 118 43.62 -16.94 -36.09
N ILE A 119 43.21 -15.68 -36.17
CA ILE A 119 42.35 -15.21 -37.27
C ILE A 119 43.21 -15.19 -38.53
N LYS A 120 43.12 -16.25 -39.35
CA LYS A 120 43.67 -16.24 -40.71
C LYS A 120 42.79 -15.35 -41.59
N THR A 121 43.18 -14.09 -41.72
CA THR A 121 42.63 -13.16 -42.71
C THR A 121 43.16 -13.51 -44.09
N ASN A 122 42.35 -14.14 -44.94
CA ASN A 122 42.64 -14.18 -46.38
C ASN A 122 42.21 -12.85 -46.99
N GLN A 123 43.18 -11.96 -47.19
CA GLN A 123 43.00 -10.72 -47.94
C GLN A 123 43.15 -11.01 -49.43
N TYR A 124 42.06 -10.89 -50.18
CA TYR A 124 42.10 -10.59 -51.62
C TYR A 124 41.58 -9.17 -51.78
N THR A 125 42.44 -8.26 -52.25
CA THR A 125 42.09 -6.89 -52.60
C THR A 125 42.64 -6.57 -53.98
N ALA A 126 41.75 -6.29 -54.93
CA ALA A 126 41.87 -5.42 -56.09
C ALA A 126 40.47 -5.38 -56.73
N GLU A 127 39.85 -4.31 -57.21
CA GLU A 127 40.16 -2.88 -57.36
C GLU A 127 38.81 -2.21 -57.74
N LEU A 128 38.63 -0.95 -57.34
CA LEU A 128 37.94 0.16 -58.03
C LEU A 128 36.50 0.04 -58.58
N GLU A 129 35.66 0.93 -58.01
CA GLU A 129 34.75 1.87 -58.67
C GLU A 129 33.32 1.49 -59.15
N GLN A 130 32.38 2.20 -58.51
CA GLN A 130 31.28 2.99 -59.09
C GLN A 130 30.08 2.24 -59.70
N ASN A 131 28.91 2.36 -59.02
CA ASN A 131 27.61 2.86 -59.55
C ASN A 131 26.41 2.29 -58.74
N ASN A 132 25.62 3.20 -58.15
CA ASN A 132 24.25 2.99 -57.63
C ASN A 132 23.22 3.15 -58.80
N PRO A 133 21.87 2.97 -58.66
CA PRO A 133 21.03 2.42 -57.56
C PRO A 133 19.83 1.52 -58.03
N SER A 134 19.00 1.04 -57.08
CA SER A 134 17.53 1.28 -56.98
C SER A 134 16.57 0.07 -56.75
N TYR A 135 15.85 0.18 -55.63
CA TYR A 135 14.45 -0.14 -55.29
C TYR A 135 13.78 -1.55 -55.34
N SER A 136 13.06 -1.80 -54.22
CA SER A 136 11.72 -2.39 -54.06
C SER A 136 11.57 -3.86 -53.67
N LYS A 137 11.03 -4.10 -52.45
CA LYS A 137 9.90 -5.04 -52.25
C LYS A 137 9.16 -4.79 -50.93
N ASN A 138 7.88 -4.40 -51.05
CA ASN A 138 6.88 -4.41 -49.98
C ASN A 138 6.43 -5.85 -49.69
N VAL A 139 6.15 -6.20 -48.43
CA VAL A 139 4.99 -7.06 -48.05
C VAL A 139 4.50 -6.68 -46.64
N ASP A 140 3.20 -6.39 -46.59
CA ASP A 140 2.31 -6.08 -45.48
C ASP A 140 2.18 -7.25 -44.47
N LEU A 141 2.19 -6.96 -43.16
CA LEU A 141 1.91 -7.94 -42.10
C LEU A 141 0.83 -7.41 -41.15
N GLU A 142 -0.41 -7.68 -41.57
CA GLU A 142 -1.54 -8.14 -40.78
C GLU A 142 -1.70 -7.56 -39.36
N LYS A 143 -2.44 -6.46 -39.32
CA LYS A 143 -3.24 -5.99 -38.20
C LYS A 143 -4.31 -7.02 -37.79
N LYS A 144 -4.03 -7.89 -36.81
CA LYS A 144 -5.08 -8.47 -35.94
C LYS A 144 -4.51 -9.22 -34.74
N LEU A 145 -5.12 -9.01 -33.56
CA LEU A 145 -4.88 -9.64 -32.24
C LEU A 145 -3.72 -8.96 -31.49
N ILE A 146 -3.86 -8.31 -30.32
CA ILE A 146 -4.59 -8.65 -29.10
C ILE A 146 -4.84 -7.38 -28.25
N VAL A 147 -6.11 -7.20 -27.85
CA VAL A 147 -6.70 -6.63 -26.61
C VAL A 147 -5.95 -5.55 -25.80
N ASP A 148 -6.59 -4.37 -25.71
CA ASP A 148 -6.33 -3.33 -24.70
C ASP A 148 -6.53 -3.89 -23.28
N SER A 149 -5.44 -4.04 -22.51
CA SER A 149 -5.53 -4.17 -21.07
C SER A 149 -5.64 -2.77 -20.45
N ASN A 150 -6.78 -2.46 -19.84
CA ASN A 150 -6.92 -1.28 -18.98
C ASN A 150 -5.95 -1.41 -17.81
N ILE A 151 -4.85 -0.68 -17.88
CA ILE A 151 -3.86 -0.55 -16.84
C ILE A 151 -4.47 0.35 -15.77
N ASP A 152 -4.86 -0.24 -14.64
CA ASP A 152 -5.31 0.45 -13.43
C ASP A 152 -4.25 1.48 -13.00
N SER A 153 -4.47 2.72 -13.39
CA SER A 153 -3.56 3.82 -13.15
C SER A 153 -3.94 4.48 -11.83
N LEU A 154 -3.44 3.92 -10.73
CA LEU A 154 -3.38 4.63 -9.45
C LEU A 154 -2.61 5.94 -9.69
N GLN A 155 -3.34 7.05 -9.68
CA GLN A 155 -2.81 8.39 -9.80
C GLN A 155 -1.99 8.70 -8.55
N ASP A 156 -0.69 8.47 -8.65
CA ASP A 156 0.29 8.96 -7.68
C ASP A 156 0.40 10.48 -7.84
N LYS A 157 -0.18 11.22 -6.88
CA LYS A 157 0.18 12.59 -6.49
C LYS A 157 -0.71 13.09 -5.34
N THR A 158 -0.26 12.91 -4.10
CA THR A 158 -0.19 14.02 -3.13
C THR A 158 0.79 13.65 -2.01
N GLU A 159 1.63 14.60 -1.62
CA GLU A 159 2.64 14.49 -0.56
C GLU A 159 2.11 13.75 0.68
N LYS A 160 2.86 12.73 1.11
CA LYS A 160 2.65 12.08 2.41
C LYS A 160 3.08 13.05 3.51
N GLU A 161 2.17 13.86 4.02
CA GLU A 161 2.35 14.45 5.35
C GLU A 161 2.52 13.31 6.36
N LYS A 162 3.66 13.29 7.05
CA LYS A 162 3.86 12.39 8.19
C LYS A 162 2.88 12.81 9.29
N PRO A 163 1.97 11.95 9.76
CA PRO A 163 1.15 12.28 10.92
C PRO A 163 2.08 12.44 12.14
N ASN A 164 2.09 13.64 12.72
CA ASN A 164 2.83 13.95 13.94
C ASN A 164 2.09 13.34 15.15
N ASN A 165 2.49 12.13 15.53
CA ASN A 165 1.86 11.36 16.60
C ASN A 165 2.37 11.73 18.01
N SER A 166 3.12 12.82 18.16
CA SER A 166 3.82 13.18 19.41
C SER A 166 2.90 13.44 20.62
N ASN A 167 1.59 13.65 20.43
CA ASN A 167 0.68 14.04 21.51
C ASN A 167 -0.44 13.04 21.83
N LYS A 168 -0.42 11.79 21.31
CA LYS A 168 -1.57 10.87 21.46
C LYS A 168 -1.35 9.62 22.32
N ILE A 169 -0.18 9.42 22.92
CA ILE A 169 0.00 8.30 23.85
C ILE A 169 0.31 8.83 25.25
N LYS A 170 -0.76 9.05 26.03
CA LYS A 170 -0.66 9.19 27.48
C LYS A 170 -0.99 7.85 28.10
N PHE A 171 0.02 7.15 28.61
CA PHE A 171 -0.20 6.02 29.50
C PHE A 171 -0.76 6.58 30.81
N VAL A 172 -1.98 6.18 31.15
CA VAL A 172 -2.58 6.45 32.46
C VAL A 172 -1.99 5.42 33.43
N ASN A 173 -0.89 5.78 34.09
CA ASN A 173 -0.45 5.08 35.30
C ASN A 173 -1.35 5.55 36.45
N TYR A 174 -1.96 4.60 37.15
CA TYR A 174 -2.53 4.77 38.49
C TYR A 174 -1.69 3.98 39.48
#